data_AF-D2Z3R6-F1
#
_entry.id   AF-D2Z3R6-F1
#
_cell.length_a   1.000
_cell.length_b   1.000
_cell.length_c   1.000
_cell.angle_alpha   90.00
_cell.angle_beta   90.00
_cell.angle_gamma   90.00
#
_symmetry.space_group_name_H-M   'P 1'
#
loop_
_entity.id
_entity.type
_entity.pdbx_description
1 polymer ?
#
loop_
_entity_poly.entity_id
_entity_poly.type
_entity_poly.pdbx_seq_one_letter_code
_entity_poly.pdbx_strand_id
1 'polypeptide(L)'
;MSRKQFNFIYDKLVKDENDILGHIAYSIYKNQKREEIAKIKSKNGGADVTDEDLAPFVDLSQSNSQVGFYKDKATALAQLFLDEVVGQELEEAKRKQEADFIRNHKAHGFMYGVWQGVAASVIFVLAGFAFLMATGGWARIGKALIEIAK
;
A
#
# COMPACT_ATOMS: atom_id res chain seq x y z
N MET A 1 28.81 -35.15 32.57
CA MET A 1 28.46 -35.14 31.13
C MET A 1 27.77 -33.82 30.79
N SER A 2 28.51 -32.88 30.20
CA SER A 2 28.08 -31.51 29.89
C SER A 2 27.19 -31.50 28.63
N ARG A 3 25.87 -31.42 28.81
CA ARG A 3 24.90 -31.33 27.71
C ARG A 3 24.65 -29.86 27.35
N LYS A 4 25.17 -29.43 26.21
CA LYS A 4 24.53 -28.49 25.26
C LYS A 4 23.83 -27.25 25.87
N GLN A 5 24.59 -26.27 26.38
CA GLN A 5 24.05 -24.91 26.61
C GLN A 5 23.89 -24.09 25.31
N PHE A 6 24.30 -24.61 24.17
CA PHE A 6 24.50 -23.82 22.95
C PHE A 6 23.25 -23.54 22.08
N ASN A 7 22.09 -24.15 22.34
CA ASN A 7 20.90 -24.01 21.46
C ASN A 7 19.72 -23.22 22.01
N PHE A 8 19.74 -22.77 23.28
CA PHE A 8 18.55 -22.18 23.88
C PHE A 8 18.07 -20.87 23.24
N ILE A 9 18.99 -20.08 22.70
CA ILE A 9 18.63 -18.81 22.05
C ILE A 9 17.93 -19.01 20.69
N TYR A 10 18.25 -20.08 19.96
CA TYR A 10 17.62 -20.38 18.68
C TYR A 10 16.13 -20.65 18.88
N ASP A 11 15.80 -21.53 19.81
CA ASP A 11 14.41 -21.91 20.13
C ASP A 11 13.58 -20.73 20.69
N LYS A 12 14.24 -19.70 21.24
CA LYS A 12 13.59 -18.45 21.69
C LYS A 12 13.25 -17.49 20.54
N LEU A 13 14.03 -17.55 19.45
CA LEU A 13 13.95 -16.63 18.33
C LEU A 13 13.17 -17.22 17.16
N VAL A 14 13.36 -18.50 16.87
CA VAL A 14 12.80 -19.21 15.72
C VAL A 14 11.74 -20.19 16.20
N LYS A 15 10.51 -20.05 15.70
CA LYS A 15 9.41 -20.95 16.05
C LYS A 15 9.44 -22.24 15.25
N ASP A 16 9.71 -22.14 13.95
CA ASP A 16 9.73 -23.25 13.01
C ASP A 16 10.63 -22.92 11.80
N GLU A 17 10.82 -23.88 10.90
CA GLU A 17 11.71 -23.72 9.74
C GLU A 17 11.26 -22.62 8.76
N ASN A 18 9.97 -22.27 8.74
CA ASN A 18 9.39 -21.25 7.87
C ASN A 18 9.30 -19.88 8.55
N ASP A 19 9.75 -19.74 9.79
CA ASP A 19 9.78 -18.48 10.53
C ASP A 19 10.91 -17.56 10.03
N ILE A 20 10.68 -16.93 8.88
CA ILE A 20 11.64 -16.02 8.23
C ILE A 20 12.08 -14.91 9.19
N LEU A 21 11.14 -14.30 9.93
CA LEU A 21 11.46 -13.25 10.89
C LEU A 21 12.32 -13.79 12.05
N GLY A 22 12.02 -15.00 12.53
CA GLY A 22 12.86 -15.70 13.51
C GLY A 22 14.28 -15.94 13.00
N HIS A 23 14.44 -16.39 11.75
CA HIS A 23 15.76 -16.61 11.14
C HIS A 23 16.55 -15.30 10.96
N ILE A 24 15.88 -14.22 10.58
CA ILE A 24 16.49 -12.88 10.54
C ILE A 24 16.92 -12.47 11.96
N ALA A 25 16.05 -12.63 12.96
CA ALA A 25 16.36 -12.32 14.36
C ALA A 25 17.56 -13.13 14.88
N TYR A 26 17.64 -14.41 14.54
CA TYR A 26 18.78 -15.27 14.87
C TYR A 26 20.07 -14.81 14.20
N SER A 27 19.98 -14.37 12.94
CA SER A 27 21.12 -13.85 12.18
C SER A 27 21.65 -12.55 12.81
N ILE A 28 20.75 -11.68 13.27
CA ILE A 28 21.10 -10.47 14.04
C ILE A 28 21.83 -10.84 15.34
N TYR A 29 21.31 -11.80 16.11
CA TYR A 29 21.98 -12.31 17.32
C TYR A 29 23.39 -12.82 17.01
N LYS A 30 23.55 -13.62 15.94
CA LYS A 30 24.86 -14.16 15.55
C LYS A 30 25.85 -13.07 15.16
N ASN A 31 25.39 -12.03 14.49
CA ASN A 31 26.23 -10.87 14.18
C ASN A 31 26.70 -10.17 15.45
N GLN A 32 25.80 -9.93 16.41
CA GLN A 32 26.18 -9.32 17.69
C GLN A 32 27.17 -10.20 18.48
N LYS A 33 26.99 -11.53 18.47
CA LYS A 33 27.95 -12.45 19.09
C LYS A 33 29.34 -12.33 18.44
N ARG A 34 29.44 -12.20 17.12
CA ARG A 34 30.71 -11.98 16.43
C ARG A 34 31.37 -10.66 16.83
N GLU A 35 30.58 -9.59 16.95
CA GLU A 35 31.07 -8.27 17.39
C GLU A 35 31.61 -8.33 18.82
N GLU A 36 30.93 -9.01 19.74
CA GLU A 36 31.40 -9.13 21.12
C GLU A 36 32.69 -9.97 21.20
N ILE A 37 32.79 -11.06 20.43
CA ILE A 37 34.04 -11.84 20.32
C ILE A 37 35.18 -10.95 19.82
N ALA A 38 34.96 -10.18 18.75
CA ALA A 38 35.98 -9.28 18.19
C ALA A 38 36.43 -8.23 19.22
N LYS A 39 35.48 -7.68 19.97
CA LYS A 39 35.74 -6.70 21.04
C LYS A 39 36.54 -7.30 22.19
N ILE A 40 36.23 -8.52 22.64
CA ILE A 40 37.00 -9.20 23.69
C ILE A 40 38.41 -9.51 23.19
N LYS A 41 38.55 -10.06 21.97
CA LYS A 41 39.87 -10.30 21.35
C LYS A 41 40.71 -9.04 21.30
N SER A 42 40.12 -7.91 20.91
CA SER A 42 40.83 -6.63 20.85
C SER A 42 41.28 -6.13 22.23
N LYS A 43 40.50 -6.37 23.29
CA LYS A 43 40.86 -5.99 24.67
C LYS A 43 41.97 -6.87 25.24
N ASN A 44 41.97 -8.15 24.88
CA ASN A 44 42.91 -9.15 25.40
C ASN A 44 44.18 -9.29 24.54
N GLY A 45 44.48 -8.32 23.66
CA GLY A 45 45.69 -8.33 22.83
C GLY A 45 45.73 -9.44 21.77
N GLY A 46 44.57 -9.93 21.32
CA GLY A 46 44.47 -10.98 20.31
C GLY A 46 44.43 -12.41 20.85
N ALA A 47 44.41 -12.60 22.18
CA ALA A 47 44.21 -13.90 22.79
C ALA A 47 42.84 -14.51 22.40
N ASP A 48 42.75 -15.84 22.44
CA ASP A 48 41.49 -16.53 22.20
C ASP A 48 40.46 -16.26 23.30
N VAL A 49 39.18 -16.19 22.89
CA VAL A 49 38.04 -15.90 23.76
C VAL A 49 37.54 -17.22 24.34
N THR A 50 37.47 -17.30 25.67
CA THR A 50 36.93 -18.50 26.34
C THR A 50 35.41 -18.41 26.46
N ASP A 51 34.78 -19.53 26.80
CA ASP A 51 33.35 -19.54 27.08
C ASP A 51 33.00 -18.71 28.34
N GLU A 52 33.92 -18.58 29.31
CA GLU A 52 33.73 -17.73 30.49
C GLU A 52 33.71 -16.25 30.13
N ASP A 53 34.56 -15.82 29.19
CA ASP A 53 34.56 -14.44 28.68
C ASP A 53 33.23 -14.07 28.00
N LEU A 54 32.56 -15.07 27.41
CA LEU A 54 31.28 -14.90 26.72
C LEU A 54 30.06 -15.07 27.62
N ALA A 55 30.21 -15.62 28.84
CA ALA A 55 29.10 -15.86 29.74
C ALA A 55 28.23 -14.60 30.00
N PRO A 56 28.81 -13.41 30.27
CA PRO A 56 28.01 -12.19 30.48
C PRO A 56 27.18 -11.81 29.25
N PHE A 57 27.73 -12.02 28.05
CA PHE A 57 27.01 -11.78 26.81
C PHE A 57 25.88 -12.79 26.61
N VAL A 58 26.14 -14.07 26.88
CA VAL A 58 25.13 -15.13 26.74
C VAL A 58 23.95 -14.84 27.66
N ASP A 59 24.20 -14.52 28.92
CA ASP A 59 23.15 -14.21 29.91
C ASP A 59 22.30 -13.01 29.49
N LEU A 60 22.95 -11.91 29.05
CA LEU A 60 22.24 -10.73 28.58
C LEU A 60 21.44 -11.01 27.30
N SER A 61 22.06 -11.72 26.34
CA SER A 61 21.46 -12.04 25.04
C SER A 61 20.20 -12.90 25.14
N GLN A 62 20.10 -13.69 26.21
CA GLN A 62 18.96 -14.56 26.48
C GLN A 62 17.84 -13.89 27.28
N SER A 63 18.05 -12.67 27.77
CA SER A 63 17.02 -11.90 28.49
C SER A 63 15.82 -11.60 27.59
N ASN A 64 14.63 -11.50 28.17
CA ASN A 64 13.40 -11.24 27.41
C ASN A 64 13.47 -9.91 26.63
N SER A 65 14.10 -8.90 27.22
CA SER A 65 14.31 -7.60 26.57
C SER A 65 15.16 -7.74 25.31
N GLN A 66 16.29 -8.46 25.40
CA GLN A 66 17.19 -8.62 24.28
C GLN A 66 16.61 -9.54 23.19
N VAL A 67 15.86 -10.57 23.58
CA VAL A 67 15.08 -11.41 22.65
C VAL A 67 14.02 -10.58 21.90
N GLY A 68 13.29 -9.71 22.61
CA GLY A 68 12.34 -8.78 22.01
C GLY A 68 13.02 -7.85 21.00
N PHE A 69 14.14 -7.25 21.40
CA PHE A 69 14.95 -6.39 20.52
C PHE A 69 15.34 -7.07 19.20
N TYR A 70 15.77 -8.34 19.24
CA TYR A 70 16.11 -9.06 18.01
C TYR A 70 14.92 -9.25 17.08
N LYS A 71 13.74 -9.55 17.64
CA LYS A 71 12.50 -9.73 16.88
C LYS A 71 11.99 -8.42 16.29
N ASP A 72 12.06 -7.34 17.05
CA ASP A 72 11.65 -6.00 16.60
C ASP A 72 12.56 -5.51 15.47
N LYS A 73 13.88 -5.69 15.62
CA LYS A 73 14.85 -5.33 14.58
C LYS A 73 14.69 -6.18 13.32
N ALA A 74 14.41 -7.48 13.46
CA ALA A 74 14.10 -8.35 12.33
C ALA A 74 12.85 -7.89 11.58
N THR A 75 11.79 -7.53 12.31
CA THR A 75 10.54 -7.00 11.74
C THR A 75 10.78 -5.70 10.99
N ALA A 76 11.54 -4.77 11.59
CA ALA A 76 11.87 -3.50 10.95
C ALA A 76 12.69 -3.70 9.66
N LEU A 77 13.68 -4.60 9.65
CA LEU A 77 14.46 -4.90 8.44
C LEU A 77 13.61 -5.53 7.34
N ALA A 78 12.71 -6.44 7.70
CA ALA A 78 11.80 -7.05 6.73
C ALA A 78 10.83 -6.02 6.13
N GLN A 79 10.30 -5.10 6.95
CA GLN A 79 9.45 -4.00 6.48
C GLN A 79 10.22 -3.08 5.52
N LEU A 80 11.42 -2.66 5.87
CA LEU A 80 12.27 -1.84 5.00
C LEU A 80 12.54 -2.53 3.65
N PHE A 81 12.84 -3.83 3.67
CA PHE A 81 13.04 -4.60 2.44
C PHE A 81 11.76 -4.69 1.59
N LEU A 82 10.62 -4.95 2.22
CA LEU A 82 9.33 -4.98 1.52
C LEU A 82 8.99 -3.62 0.93
N ASP A 83 9.18 -2.53 1.67
CA ASP A 83 8.93 -1.17 1.18
C ASP A 83 9.86 -0.82 0.02
N GLU A 84 11.12 -1.22 0.06
CA GLU A 84 12.08 -1.00 -1.03
C GLU A 84 11.68 -1.77 -2.30
N VAL A 85 11.33 -3.06 -2.15
CA VAL A 85 11.00 -3.94 -3.28
C VAL A 85 9.62 -3.65 -3.85
N VAL A 86 8.63 -3.40 -3.00
CA VAL A 86 7.22 -3.25 -3.38
C VAL A 86 6.87 -1.79 -3.64
N GLY A 87 7.56 -0.83 -3.02
CA GLY A 87 7.20 0.59 -3.09
C GLY A 87 7.19 1.14 -4.52
N GLN A 88 8.14 0.74 -5.35
CA GLN A 88 8.20 1.18 -6.75
C GLN A 88 7.11 0.51 -7.60
N GLU A 89 6.92 -0.80 -7.47
CA GLU A 89 5.92 -1.51 -8.27
C GLU A 89 4.48 -1.16 -7.88
N LEU A 90 4.23 -0.89 -6.60
CA LEU A 90 2.90 -0.53 -6.11
C LEU A 90 2.47 0.85 -6.61
N GLU A 91 3.39 1.83 -6.64
CA GLU A 91 3.10 3.16 -7.18
C GLU A 91 2.83 3.11 -8.69
N GLU A 92 3.58 2.31 -9.44
CA GLU A 92 3.31 2.10 -10.86
C GLU A 92 1.98 1.37 -11.11
N ALA A 93 1.66 0.36 -10.31
CA ALA A 93 0.39 -0.37 -10.40
C ALA A 93 -0.82 0.54 -10.09
N LYS A 94 -0.72 1.38 -9.05
CA LYS A 94 -1.75 2.38 -8.72
C LYS A 94 -1.96 3.38 -9.84
N ARG A 95 -0.88 3.93 -10.41
CA ARG A 95 -0.96 4.88 -11.53
C ARG A 95 -1.63 4.26 -12.76
N LYS A 96 -1.30 3.01 -13.08
CA LYS A 96 -1.96 2.28 -14.18
C LYS A 96 -3.44 2.07 -13.91
N GLN A 97 -3.81 1.68 -12.69
CA GLN A 97 -5.21 1.49 -12.31
C GLN A 97 -6.01 2.81 -12.35
N GLU A 98 -5.45 3.91 -11.86
CA GLU A 98 -6.09 5.24 -11.94
C GLU A 98 -6.24 5.72 -13.39
N ALA A 99 -5.21 5.54 -14.22
CA ALA A 99 -5.26 5.87 -15.64
C ALA A 99 -6.32 5.03 -16.39
N ASP A 100 -6.40 3.73 -16.09
CA ASP A 100 -7.42 2.84 -16.66
C ASP A 100 -8.82 3.19 -16.16
N PHE A 101 -8.97 3.57 -14.88
CA PHE A 101 -10.25 4.01 -14.31
C PHE A 101 -10.75 5.29 -14.99
N ILE A 102 -9.88 6.28 -15.17
CA ILE A 102 -10.18 7.54 -15.87
C ILE A 102 -10.52 7.28 -17.35
N ARG A 103 -9.75 6.42 -18.02
CA ARG A 103 -9.98 6.06 -19.43
C ARG A 103 -11.34 5.39 -19.61
N ASN A 104 -11.69 4.44 -18.76
CA ASN A 104 -12.92 3.67 -18.90
C ASN A 104 -14.19 4.45 -18.47
N HIS A 105 -14.09 5.38 -17.52
CA HIS A 105 -15.26 6.19 -17.09
C HIS A 105 -15.54 7.42 -17.97
N LYS A 106 -14.59 7.87 -18.80
CA LYS A 106 -14.82 8.94 -19.80
C LYS A 106 -15.37 8.43 -21.14
N ALA A 107 -15.97 7.24 -21.18
CA ALA A 107 -16.47 6.64 -22.42
C ALA A 107 -17.70 7.35 -23.03
N HIS A 108 -18.46 8.13 -22.26
CA HIS A 108 -19.42 9.08 -22.84
C HIS A 108 -18.72 10.41 -23.06
N GLY A 109 -18.06 10.52 -24.22
CA GLY A 109 -17.39 11.75 -24.62
C GLY A 109 -18.34 12.95 -24.60
N PHE A 110 -17.83 14.12 -24.25
CA PHE A 110 -18.55 15.40 -24.21
C PHE A 110 -19.54 15.60 -25.38
N MET A 111 -19.15 15.17 -26.59
CA MET A 111 -19.97 15.25 -27.79
C MET A 111 -21.26 14.43 -27.75
N TYR A 112 -21.29 13.29 -27.05
CA TYR A 112 -22.50 12.48 -26.89
C TYR A 112 -23.59 13.26 -26.14
N GLY A 113 -23.23 13.98 -25.08
CA GLY A 113 -24.15 14.84 -24.33
C GLY A 113 -24.66 16.02 -25.15
N VAL A 114 -23.79 16.63 -25.97
CA VAL A 114 -24.17 17.72 -26.88
C VAL A 114 -25.20 17.23 -27.91
N TRP A 115 -24.98 16.07 -28.55
CA TRP A 115 -25.93 15.51 -29.51
C TRP A 115 -27.26 15.10 -28.89
N GLN A 116 -27.26 14.59 -27.66
CA GLN A 116 -28.48 14.30 -26.92
C GLN A 116 -29.30 15.56 -26.65
N GLY A 117 -28.66 16.67 -26.27
CA GLY A 117 -29.33 17.96 -26.07
C GLY A 117 -29.93 18.53 -27.34
N VAL A 118 -29.21 18.47 -28.47
CA VAL A 118 -29.69 18.90 -29.78
C VAL A 118 -30.87 18.05 -30.26
N ALA A 119 -30.81 16.73 -30.11
CA ALA A 119 -31.91 15.85 -30.50
C ALA A 119 -33.18 16.11 -29.66
N ALA A 120 -33.03 16.29 -28.34
CA ALA A 120 -34.14 16.59 -27.44
C ALA A 120 -34.80 17.94 -27.77
N SER A 121 -34.02 18.97 -28.10
CA SER A 121 -34.57 20.29 -28.44
C SER A 121 -35.36 20.26 -29.75
N VAL A 122 -34.88 19.52 -30.76
CA VAL A 122 -35.61 19.32 -32.02
C VAL A 122 -36.95 18.61 -31.78
N ILE A 123 -36.96 17.54 -30.99
CA ILE A 123 -38.19 16.81 -30.64
C ILE A 123 -39.17 17.72 -29.91
N PHE A 124 -38.69 18.52 -28.96
CA PHE A 124 -39.53 19.44 -28.19
C PHE A 124 -40.18 20.51 -29.08
N VAL A 125 -39.42 21.09 -30.01
CA VAL A 125 -39.96 22.07 -30.98
C VAL A 125 -41.02 21.43 -31.87
N LEU A 126 -40.78 20.22 -32.38
CA LEU A 126 -41.75 19.50 -33.20
C LEU A 126 -43.03 19.16 -32.43
N ALA A 127 -42.92 18.72 -31.17
CA ALA A 127 -44.05 18.44 -30.31
C ALA A 127 -44.87 19.71 -30.00
N GLY A 128 -44.20 20.82 -29.68
CA GLY A 128 -44.85 22.11 -29.44
C GLY A 128 -45.56 22.64 -30.69
N PHE A 129 -44.93 22.50 -31.86
CA PHE A 129 -45.53 22.87 -33.14
C PHE A 129 -46.79 22.03 -33.43
N ALA A 130 -46.71 20.71 -33.26
CA ALA A 130 -47.84 19.81 -33.45
C ALA A 130 -49.00 20.13 -32.47
N PHE A 131 -48.67 20.45 -31.22
CA PHE A 131 -49.66 20.84 -30.21
C PHE A 131 -50.36 22.16 -30.57
N LEU A 132 -49.63 23.17 -31.04
CA LEU A 132 -50.18 24.43 -31.50
C LEU A 132 -51.09 24.26 -32.73
N MET A 133 -50.74 23.34 -33.63
CA MET A 133 -51.59 22.98 -34.77
C MET A 133 -52.87 22.27 -34.31
N ALA A 134 -52.77 21.28 -33.43
CA ALA A 134 -53.91 20.49 -32.95
C ALA A 134 -54.92 21.31 -32.14
N THR A 135 -54.46 22.30 -31.37
CA THR A 135 -55.31 23.15 -30.54
C THR A 135 -55.83 24.40 -31.26
N GLY A 136 -55.47 24.60 -32.53
CA GLY A 136 -55.76 25.84 -33.26
C GLY A 136 -55.09 27.07 -32.65
N GLY A 137 -54.04 26.88 -31.84
CA GLY A 137 -53.31 27.94 -31.14
C GLY A 137 -52.77 29.02 -32.07
N TRP A 138 -52.40 28.66 -33.30
CA TRP A 138 -51.98 29.60 -34.34
C TRP A 138 -53.04 30.65 -34.69
N ALA A 139 -54.31 30.27 -34.74
CA ALA A 139 -55.40 31.20 -35.00
C ALA A 139 -55.66 32.14 -33.81
N ARG A 140 -55.42 31.68 -32.59
CA ARG A 140 -55.56 32.48 -31.36
C ARG A 140 -54.42 33.49 -31.20
N ILE A 141 -53.19 33.08 -31.49
CA ILE A 141 -52.00 33.95 -31.49
C ILE A 141 -52.14 35.02 -32.58
N GLY A 142 -52.58 34.64 -33.79
CA GLY A 142 -52.82 35.59 -34.88
C GLY A 142 -53.87 36.66 -34.53
N LYS A 143 -54.98 36.26 -33.89
CA LYS A 143 -56.00 37.21 -33.43
C LYS A 143 -55.48 38.16 -32.33
N ALA A 144 -54.74 37.65 -31.35
CA ALA A 144 -54.18 38.46 -30.26
C ALA A 144 -53.15 39.48 -30.77
N LEU A 145 -52.32 39.11 -31.76
CA LEU A 145 -51.35 40.03 -32.36
C LEU A 145 -52.02 41.16 -33.14
N ILE A 146 -53.13 40.87 -33.84
CA ILE A 146 -53.91 41.89 -34.56
C ILE A 146 -54.62 42.84 -33.58
N GLU A 147 -55.04 42.36 -32.41
CA GLU A 147 -55.72 43.15 -31.38
C GLU A 147 -54.76 44.08 -30.63
N ILE A 148 -53.48 43.69 -30.47
CA ILE A 148 -52.42 44.53 -29.89
C ILE A 148 -51.88 45.57 -30.88
N ALA A 149 -52.01 45.33 -32.19
CA ALA A 149 -51.57 46.23 -33.25
C ALA A 149 -52.61 47.29 -33.68
N LYS A 150 -53.78 47.30 -33.04
CA LYS A 150 -54.83 48.33 -33.18
C LYS A 150 -54.73 49.35 -32.06
#